data_AF-A0A963PMW0-F1
#
_entry.id   AF-A0A963PMW0-F1
#
_cell.length_a   1.000
_cell.length_b   1.000
_cell.length_c   1.000
_cell.angle_alpha   90.00
_cell.angle_beta   90.00
_cell.angle_gamma   90.00
#
_symmetry.space_group_name_H-M   'P 1'
#
loop_
_entity.id
_entity.type
_entity.pdbx_description
1 polymer ?
#
loop_
_entity_poly.entity_id
_entity_poly.type
_entity_poly.pdbx_seq_one_letter_code
_entity_poly.pdbx_strand_id
1 'polypeptide(L)'
;MSELENLLPQGVSVTIAGETLTVKPLKVGQLPGFLRAITPVMQQITGPGIDWWAVIGERGGDLLSAIAIAVGKPREWVDDLDADDAVLLASTVIEVNADFFTRQVMPRLSALFAQVGDATSPGGSTPPSP
;
A
#
# COMPACT_ATOMS: atom_id res chain seq x y z
N MET A 1 24.09 16.01 -10.09
CA MET A 1 23.32 14.78 -9.81
C MET A 1 21.97 15.26 -9.30
N SER A 2 20.93 14.95 -10.05
CA SER A 2 19.84 15.89 -10.37
C SER A 2 18.63 15.70 -9.44
N GLU A 3 17.96 16.80 -9.09
CA GLU A 3 16.69 16.84 -8.36
C GLU A 3 15.58 15.92 -8.94
N LEU A 4 15.73 15.47 -10.20
CA LEU A 4 14.89 14.42 -10.81
C LEU A 4 14.97 13.06 -10.09
N GLU A 5 16.10 12.71 -9.46
CA GLU A 5 16.26 11.46 -8.70
C GLU A 5 15.49 11.50 -7.36
N ASN A 6 15.15 12.70 -6.87
CA ASN A 6 14.30 12.91 -5.69
C ASN A 6 12.79 12.89 -6.00
N LEU A 7 12.39 12.83 -7.27
CA LEU A 7 10.98 12.81 -7.68
C LEU A 7 10.43 11.39 -7.91
N LEU A 8 11.30 10.38 -7.95
CA LEU A 8 10.89 8.99 -8.08
C LEU A 8 10.93 8.36 -6.69
N PRO A 9 9.85 7.69 -6.23
CA PRO A 9 9.92 6.94 -4.99
C PRO A 9 11.08 5.93 -5.07
N GLN A 10 12.06 6.09 -4.19
CA GLN A 10 13.22 5.22 -4.15
C GLN A 10 12.76 3.84 -3.69
N GLY A 11 12.72 2.90 -4.63
CA GLY A 11 12.42 1.52 -4.31
C GLY A 11 13.51 0.94 -3.43
N VAL A 12 13.13 0.04 -2.53
CA VAL A 12 14.06 -0.69 -1.68
C VAL A 12 14.56 -1.91 -2.44
N SER A 13 15.88 -2.11 -2.47
CA SER A 13 16.47 -3.31 -3.06
C SER A 13 16.59 -4.40 -2.01
N VAL A 14 16.10 -5.60 -2.33
CA VAL A 14 16.12 -6.77 -1.46
C VAL A 14 16.51 -8.00 -2.28
N THR A 15 17.29 -8.91 -1.72
CA THR A 15 17.63 -10.18 -2.36
C THR A 15 16.69 -11.26 -1.88
N ILE A 16 15.98 -11.91 -2.80
CA ILE A 16 14.98 -12.96 -2.54
C ILE A 16 15.26 -14.12 -3.50
N ALA A 17 15.36 -15.35 -3.00
CA ALA A 17 15.66 -16.54 -3.79
C ALA A 17 16.90 -16.38 -4.71
N GLY A 18 17.91 -15.63 -4.23
CA GLY A 18 19.12 -15.30 -5.00
C GLY A 18 18.94 -14.25 -6.11
N GLU A 19 17.74 -13.72 -6.31
CA GLU A 19 17.45 -12.61 -7.23
C GLU A 19 17.38 -11.28 -6.46
N THR A 20 18.07 -10.25 -6.96
CA THR A 20 17.91 -8.88 -6.42
C THR A 20 16.68 -8.22 -7.02
N LEU A 21 15.69 -7.92 -6.18
CA LEU A 21 14.44 -7.26 -6.53
C LEU A 21 14.45 -5.82 -6.04
N THR A 22 13.89 -4.91 -6.83
CA THR A 22 13.61 -3.53 -6.40
C THR A 22 12.12 -3.38 -6.12
N VAL A 23 11.75 -3.38 -4.84
CA VAL A 23 10.38 -3.15 -4.38
C VAL A 23 10.05 -1.67 -4.45
N LYS A 24 9.02 -1.30 -5.19
CA LYS A 24 8.59 0.08 -5.41
C LYS A 24 7.18 0.29 -4.86
N PRO A 25 6.77 1.54 -4.56
CA PRO A 25 5.39 1.80 -4.22
C PRO A 25 4.43 1.37 -5.33
N LEU A 26 3.23 0.94 -4.93
CA LEU A 26 2.18 0.46 -5.82
C LEU A 26 1.83 1.50 -6.88
N LYS A 27 1.82 1.07 -8.14
CA LYS A 27 1.31 1.86 -9.25
C LYS A 27 -0.22 1.88 -9.24
N VAL A 28 -0.80 2.90 -9.88
CA VAL A 28 -2.26 3.03 -10.03
C VAL A 28 -2.90 1.79 -10.65
N GLY A 29 -2.25 1.15 -11.63
CA GLY A 29 -2.74 -0.10 -12.24
C GLY A 29 -2.70 -1.32 -11.32
N GLN A 30 -1.82 -1.34 -10.31
CA GLN A 30 -1.70 -2.43 -9.34
C GLN A 30 -2.70 -2.27 -8.19
N LEU A 31 -3.08 -1.02 -7.87
CA LEU A 31 -3.86 -0.70 -6.68
C LEU A 31 -5.22 -1.43 -6.59
N PRO A 32 -6.06 -1.49 -7.64
CA PRO A 32 -7.34 -2.21 -7.54
C PRO A 32 -7.18 -3.70 -7.31
N GLY A 33 -6.15 -4.32 -7.91
CA GLY A 33 -5.83 -5.74 -7.72
C GLY A 33 -5.32 -6.01 -6.31
N PHE A 34 -4.36 -5.20 -5.85
CA PHE A 34 -3.77 -5.29 -4.53
C PHE A 34 -4.82 -5.14 -3.42
N LEU A 35 -5.66 -4.09 -3.50
CA LEU A 35 -6.70 -3.86 -2.50
C LEU A 35 -7.70 -5.01 -2.44
N ARG A 36 -8.12 -5.53 -3.61
CA ARG A 36 -9.01 -6.70 -3.65
C ARG A 36 -8.40 -7.92 -2.98
N ALA A 37 -7.11 -8.16 -3.21
CA ALA A 37 -6.39 -9.29 -2.63
C ALA A 37 -6.16 -9.12 -1.11
N ILE A 38 -5.79 -7.93 -0.62
CA ILE A 38 -5.44 -7.76 0.79
C ILE A 38 -6.65 -7.52 1.71
N THR A 39 -7.80 -7.09 1.18
CA THR A 39 -8.99 -6.75 2.00
C THR A 39 -9.45 -7.89 2.92
N PRO A 40 -9.55 -9.16 2.48
CA PRO A 40 -9.96 -10.26 3.35
C PRO A 40 -8.99 -10.48 4.53
N VAL A 41 -7.68 -10.31 4.29
CA VAL A 41 -6.65 -10.40 5.34
C VAL A 41 -6.88 -9.30 6.38
N MET A 42 -7.08 -8.06 5.92
CA MET A 42 -7.30 -6.91 6.81
C MET A 42 -8.52 -7.10 7.70
N GLN A 43 -9.63 -7.61 7.16
CA GLN A 43 -10.86 -7.86 7.92
C GLN A 43 -10.65 -8.87 9.05
N GLN A 44 -9.73 -9.82 8.89
CA GLN A 44 -9.46 -10.87 9.87
C GLN A 44 -8.50 -10.41 10.98
N ILE A 45 -7.66 -9.40 10.73
CA ILE A 45 -6.69 -8.88 11.72
C ILE A 45 -7.18 -7.62 12.46
N THR A 46 -8.34 -7.07 12.11
CA THR A 46 -8.90 -5.84 12.73
C THR A 46 -9.64 -6.07 14.06
N GLY A 47 -9.67 -7.30 14.60
CA GLY A 47 -10.36 -7.64 15.85
C GLY A 47 -9.44 -7.85 17.06
N PRO A 48 -9.99 -7.84 18.30
CA PRO A 48 -9.23 -8.19 19.50
C PRO A 48 -8.85 -9.68 19.51
N GLY A 49 -7.55 -9.98 19.62
CA GLY A 49 -7.02 -11.34 19.60
C GLY A 49 -6.89 -11.88 18.17
N ILE A 50 -5.77 -11.58 17.51
CA ILE A 50 -5.49 -12.06 16.16
C ILE A 50 -5.18 -13.56 16.22
N ASP A 51 -6.01 -14.37 15.57
CA ASP A 51 -5.70 -15.78 15.31
C ASP A 51 -4.78 -15.90 14.09
N TRP A 52 -3.47 -15.93 14.36
CA TRP A 52 -2.45 -16.04 13.32
C TRP A 52 -2.54 -17.35 12.52
N TRP A 53 -3.01 -18.44 13.12
CA TRP A 53 -3.17 -19.71 12.42
C TRP A 53 -4.32 -19.64 11.42
N ALA A 54 -5.44 -19.04 11.81
CA ALA A 54 -6.55 -18.80 10.90
C ALA A 54 -6.17 -17.83 9.77
N VAL A 55 -5.44 -16.76 10.07
CA VAL A 55 -4.99 -15.79 9.04
C VAL A 55 -4.08 -16.46 8.02
N ILE A 56 -3.07 -17.20 8.47
CA ILE A 56 -2.12 -17.87 7.57
C ILE A 56 -2.82 -19.01 6.81
N GLY A 57 -3.60 -19.84 7.50
CA GLY A 57 -4.25 -21.01 6.91
C GLY A 57 -5.39 -20.67 5.94
N GLU A 58 -6.19 -19.65 6.23
CA GLU A 58 -7.39 -19.32 5.45
C GLU A 58 -7.20 -18.14 4.48
N ARG A 59 -6.25 -17.24 4.77
CA ARG A 59 -5.98 -16.03 3.97
C ARG A 59 -4.54 -15.91 3.49
N GLY A 60 -3.68 -16.89 3.77
CA GLY A 60 -2.31 -16.90 3.27
C GLY A 60 -2.25 -16.73 1.75
N GLY A 61 -3.14 -17.41 1.01
CA GLY A 61 -3.23 -17.27 -0.44
C GLY A 61 -3.58 -15.86 -0.92
N ASP A 62 -4.46 -15.16 -0.20
CA ASP A 62 -4.84 -13.77 -0.48
C ASP A 62 -3.67 -12.80 -0.24
N LEU A 63 -2.95 -12.99 0.88
CA LEU A 63 -1.75 -12.24 1.22
C LEU A 63 -0.65 -12.42 0.16
N LEU A 64 -0.36 -13.67 -0.23
CA LEU A 64 0.66 -13.97 -1.23
C LEU A 64 0.28 -13.43 -2.61
N SER A 65 -1.02 -13.41 -2.95
CA SER A 65 -1.52 -12.76 -4.16
C SER A 65 -1.32 -11.25 -4.15
N ALA A 66 -1.56 -10.60 -3.01
CA ALA A 66 -1.29 -9.17 -2.85
C ALA A 66 0.21 -8.86 -3.02
N ILE A 67 1.09 -9.69 -2.44
CA ILE A 67 2.55 -9.55 -2.59
C ILE A 67 2.96 -9.70 -4.06
N ALA A 68 2.49 -10.73 -4.76
CA ALA A 68 2.77 -10.95 -6.18
C ALA A 68 2.40 -9.73 -7.04
N ILE A 69 1.23 -9.14 -6.78
CA ILE A 69 0.77 -7.90 -7.43
C ILE A 69 1.71 -6.74 -7.13
N ALA A 70 2.12 -6.57 -5.87
CA ALA A 70 2.97 -5.46 -5.44
C ALA A 70 4.35 -5.49 -6.11
N VAL A 71 4.97 -6.68 -6.19
CA VAL A 71 6.32 -6.84 -6.77
C VAL A 71 6.30 -7.09 -8.28
N GLY A 72 5.13 -7.34 -8.86
CA GLY A 72 4.97 -7.59 -10.30
C GLY A 72 5.54 -8.95 -10.74
N LYS A 73 5.51 -9.95 -9.86
CA LYS A 73 5.94 -11.33 -10.14
C LYS A 73 4.73 -12.25 -10.30
N PRO A 74 4.87 -13.38 -11.03
CA PRO A 74 3.84 -14.41 -11.06
C PRO A 74 3.53 -14.96 -9.67
N ARG A 75 2.28 -15.38 -9.44
CA ARG A 75 1.89 -15.98 -8.14
C ARG A 75 2.69 -17.24 -7.80
N GLU A 76 2.96 -18.06 -8.81
CA GLU A 76 3.75 -19.30 -8.69
C GLU A 76 5.19 -19.02 -8.25
N TRP A 77 5.77 -17.88 -8.66
CA TRP A 77 7.10 -17.49 -8.21
C TRP A 77 7.11 -17.16 -6.70
N VAL A 78 6.01 -16.59 -6.19
CA VAL A 78 5.84 -16.33 -4.75
C VAL A 78 5.56 -17.63 -3.97
N ASP A 79 4.89 -18.61 -4.59
CA ASP A 79 4.62 -19.93 -3.97
C ASP A 79 5.88 -20.75 -3.75
N ASP A 80 6.90 -20.58 -4.59
CA ASP A 80 8.16 -21.31 -4.53
C ASP A 80 9.18 -20.69 -3.55
N LEU A 81 8.81 -19.59 -2.88
CA LEU A 81 9.69 -18.95 -1.91
C LEU A 81 9.80 -19.76 -0.62
N ASP A 82 11.02 -19.83 -0.09
CA ASP A 82 11.24 -20.23 1.29
C ASP A 82 10.51 -19.27 2.25
N ALA A 83 10.10 -19.78 3.42
CA ALA A 83 9.34 -19.01 4.39
C ALA A 83 10.05 -17.72 4.83
N ASP A 84 11.37 -17.77 5.03
CA ASP A 84 12.17 -16.60 5.43
C ASP A 84 12.18 -15.52 4.36
N ASP A 85 12.32 -15.93 3.09
CA ASP A 85 12.29 -15.05 1.93
C ASP A 85 10.89 -14.45 1.72
N ALA A 86 9.83 -15.23 1.92
CA ALA A 86 8.45 -14.75 1.85
C ALA A 86 8.15 -13.70 2.94
N VAL A 87 8.62 -13.92 4.17
CA VAL A 87 8.47 -12.97 5.28
C VAL A 87 9.25 -11.68 5.00
N LEU A 88 10.51 -11.81 4.54
CA LEU A 88 11.33 -10.66 4.17
C LEU A 88 10.65 -9.83 3.08
N LEU A 89 10.22 -10.47 2.00
CA LEU A 89 9.53 -9.81 0.89
C LEU A 89 8.24 -9.11 1.35
N ALA A 90 7.40 -9.79 2.14
CA ALA A 90 6.17 -9.23 2.68
C ALA A 90 6.43 -7.97 3.51
N SER A 91 7.45 -8.02 4.39
CA SER A 91 7.81 -6.90 5.25
C SER A 91 8.28 -5.69 4.43
N THR A 92 9.13 -5.91 3.42
CA THR A 92 9.60 -4.85 2.51
C THR A 92 8.45 -4.23 1.72
N VAL A 93 7.52 -5.04 1.22
CA VAL A 93 6.32 -4.56 0.51
C VAL A 93 5.48 -3.67 1.41
N ILE A 94 5.23 -4.09 2.66
CA ILE A 94 4.44 -3.32 3.62
C ILE A 94 5.14 -2.00 3.94
N GLU A 95 6.44 -2.02 4.22
CA GLU A 95 7.23 -0.82 4.57
C GLU A 95 7.20 0.23 3.44
N VAL A 96 7.56 -0.17 2.22
CA VAL A 96 7.63 0.72 1.06
C VAL A 96 6.26 1.33 0.74
N ASN A 97 5.19 0.56 0.87
CA ASN A 97 3.84 1.03 0.56
C ASN A 97 3.23 1.86 1.69
N ALA A 98 3.40 1.46 2.95
CA ALA A 98 2.91 2.23 4.09
C ALA A 98 3.57 3.62 4.16
N ASP A 99 4.88 3.70 3.91
CA ASP A 99 5.60 4.98 3.87
C ASP A 99 5.07 5.88 2.76
N PHE A 100 4.89 5.34 1.55
CA PHE A 100 4.32 6.07 0.41
C PHE A 100 2.90 6.59 0.70
N PHE A 101 2.02 5.75 1.25
CA PHE A 101 0.63 6.13 1.53
C PHE A 101 0.56 7.22 2.60
N THR A 102 1.28 7.06 3.71
CA THR A 102 1.22 7.98 4.85
C THR A 102 1.95 9.30 4.60
N ARG A 103 3.10 9.26 3.90
CA ARG A 103 3.92 10.46 3.67
C ARG A 103 3.62 11.21 2.38
N GLN A 104 3.04 10.57 1.37
CA GLN A 104 2.84 11.20 0.05
C GLN A 104 1.38 11.24 -0.39
N VAL A 105 0.65 10.12 -0.31
CA VAL A 105 -0.70 10.04 -0.88
C VAL A 105 -1.73 10.71 0.02
N MET A 106 -1.81 10.33 1.28
CA MET A 106 -2.81 10.86 2.22
C MET A 106 -2.74 12.39 2.34
N PRO A 107 -1.56 13.02 2.55
CA PRO A 107 -1.48 14.48 2.66
C PRO A 107 -2.00 15.22 1.43
N ARG A 108 -1.70 14.71 0.22
CA ARG A 108 -2.14 15.32 -1.05
C ARG A 108 -3.65 15.19 -1.24
N LEU A 109 -4.22 14.01 -0.93
CA LEU A 109 -5.66 13.79 -1.00
C LEU A 109 -6.40 14.66 0.03
N SER A 110 -5.92 14.71 1.28
CA SER A 110 -6.48 15.56 2.33
C SER A 110 -6.46 17.04 1.93
N ALA A 111 -5.35 17.53 1.37
CA ALA A 111 -5.25 18.90 0.87
C ALA A 111 -6.22 19.20 -0.28
N LEU A 112 -6.38 18.25 -1.21
CA LEU A 112 -7.34 18.39 -2.32
C LEU A 112 -8.78 18.45 -1.80
N PHE A 113 -9.16 17.56 -0.87
CA PHE A 113 -10.50 17.56 -0.28
C PHE A 113 -10.76 18.81 0.57
N ALA A 114 -9.76 19.34 1.28
CA ALA A 114 -9.88 20.60 2.01
C ALA A 114 -10.15 21.77 1.07
N GLN A 115 -9.42 21.87 -0.06
CA GLN A 115 -9.65 22.91 -1.07
C GLN A 115 -11.04 22.84 -1.71
N VAL A 116 -11.54 21.63 -1.99
CA VAL A 116 -12.89 21.45 -2.53
C VAL A 116 -13.95 21.76 -1.47
N GLY A 117 -13.73 21.37 -0.21
CA GLY A 117 -14.63 21.67 0.91
C GLY A 117 -14.76 23.18 1.18
N ASP A 118 -13.65 23.91 1.19
CA ASP A 118 -13.64 25.36 1.35
C ASP A 118 -14.31 26.08 0.17
N ALA A 119 -14.13 25.60 -1.07
CA ALA A 119 -14.79 26.16 -2.24
C ALA A 119 -16.33 25.97 -2.24
N THR A 120 -16.85 25.05 -1.41
CA THR A 120 -18.30 24.78 -1.29
C THR A 120 -18.95 25.40 -0.04
N SER A 121 -18.20 26.10 0.81
CA SER A 121 -18.79 26.85 1.93
C SER A 121 -19.38 28.18 1.42
N PRO A 122 -20.71 28.41 1.51
CA PRO A 122 -21.29 29.68 1.14
C PRO A 122 -20.86 30.71 2.18
N GLY A 123 -19.99 31.64 1.76
CA GLY A 123 -19.64 32.82 2.56
C GLY A 123 -20.91 33.53 3.00
N GLY A 124 -21.19 33.46 4.30
CA GLY A 124 -22.29 34.17 4.95
C GLY A 124 -22.06 35.67 4.87
N SER A 125 -22.60 36.30 3.84
CA SER A 125 -22.78 37.76 3.79
C SER A 125 -24.18 38.06 4.31
N THR A 126 -24.30 38.33 5.61
CA THR A 126 -25.52 38.92 6.17
C THR A 126 -25.57 40.40 5.78
N PRO A 127 -26.62 40.91 5.10
CA PRO A 127 -26.77 42.35 4.88
C PRO A 127 -27.18 43.07 6.17
N PRO A 128 -26.80 44.33 6.40
CA PRO A 128 -27.30 45.09 7.55
C PRO A 128 -28.75 45.50 7.30
N SER A 129 -29.59 45.42 8.34
CA SER A 129 -30.97 45.91 8.31
C SER A 129 -31.06 47.40 8.66
N PRO A 130 -32.08 48.11 8.15
CA PRO A 130 -32.21 49.57 8.16
C PRO A 130 -32.57 50.17 9.53
#